data_AF-A0AAU7SI36-F1
#
_entry.id   AF-A0AAU7SI36-F1
#
_cell.length_a   1.000
_cell.length_b   1.000
_cell.length_c   1.000
_cell.angle_alpha   90.00
_cell.angle_beta   90.00
_cell.angle_gamma   90.00
#
_symmetry.space_group_name_H-M   'P 1'
#
loop_
_entity.id
_entity.type
_entity.pdbx_description
1 polymer ?
#
loop_
_entity_poly.entity_id
_entity_poly.type
_entity_poly.pdbx_seq_one_letter_code
_entity_poly.pdbx_strand_id
1 'polypeptide(L)'
;MSTLLTINVKNYQPQTQSFYFFQQPAIYTGGGQVYSNSLFSQSLGNYDATGAILTFQVNLQYYAGIQQANTPPQIGSSSGFASASRAIDLAPSAGGGSPNDWTTATVSPLGLSAPVNGQGVQPGAFRITTPSFTSPPYYNVGSAIAVNGGIVLSNFVQANPMNNIDCQPILKYFVQTGTYTPGNVMNFSQSSVNAALSDFTGGYTICNVSLQANGNWSTQLQ
;
A
#
# COMPACT_ATOMS: atom_id res chain seq x y z
N MET A 1 7.07 -13.48 -14.54
CA MET A 1 7.93 -12.29 -14.34
C MET A 1 7.07 -11.22 -13.70
N SER A 2 7.45 -10.68 -12.53
CA SER A 2 6.75 -9.52 -11.95
C SER A 2 7.26 -8.25 -12.61
N THR A 3 6.36 -7.39 -13.07
CA THR A 3 6.72 -6.06 -13.58
C THR A 3 7.19 -5.20 -12.41
N LEU A 4 8.35 -4.55 -12.51
CA LEU A 4 8.86 -3.68 -11.46
C LEU A 4 8.43 -2.24 -11.72
N LEU A 5 7.71 -1.62 -10.79
CA LEU A 5 7.40 -0.20 -10.81
C LEU A 5 8.51 0.56 -10.10
N THR A 6 8.99 1.64 -10.71
CA THR A 6 10.10 2.45 -10.19
C THR A 6 9.68 3.91 -10.10
N ILE A 7 9.90 4.54 -8.94
CA ILE A 7 9.73 5.97 -8.74
C ILE A 7 11.09 6.56 -8.38
N ASN A 8 11.61 7.44 -9.21
CA ASN A 8 12.88 8.14 -8.97
C ASN A 8 12.58 9.58 -8.55
N VAL A 9 13.14 10.02 -7.43
CA VAL A 9 12.90 11.36 -6.88
C VAL A 9 14.19 12.16 -6.89
N LYS A 10 14.09 13.38 -7.41
CA LYS A 10 15.11 14.43 -7.30
C LYS A 10 14.60 15.56 -6.42
N ASN A 11 15.48 16.08 -5.59
CA ASN A 11 15.21 17.26 -4.77
C ASN A 11 16.02 18.45 -5.28
N TYR A 12 15.35 19.50 -5.76
CA TYR A 12 15.99 20.77 -6.16
C TYR A 12 15.78 21.88 -5.11
N GLN A 13 15.20 21.58 -3.95
CA GLN A 13 15.19 22.53 -2.83
C GLN A 13 16.62 22.78 -2.34
N PRO A 14 16.92 23.98 -1.82
CA PRO A 14 18.23 24.27 -1.22
C PRO A 14 18.52 23.39 0.00
N GLN A 15 17.48 22.96 0.72
CA GLN A 15 17.57 22.18 1.94
C GLN A 15 17.35 20.68 1.69
N THR A 16 17.97 19.86 2.53
CA THR A 16 17.66 18.42 2.60
C THR A 16 16.21 18.24 3.02
N GLN A 17 15.47 17.41 2.29
CA GLN A 17 14.08 17.09 2.59
C GLN A 17 13.96 15.63 2.99
N SER A 18 13.03 15.32 3.88
CA SER A 18 12.65 13.93 4.19
C SER A 18 11.45 13.56 3.35
N PHE A 19 11.56 12.50 2.54
CA PHE A 19 10.49 12.04 1.66
C PHE A 19 9.87 10.78 2.23
N TYR A 20 8.57 10.61 2.03
CA TYR A 20 7.86 9.36 2.31
C TYR A 20 6.91 9.00 1.16
N PHE A 21 6.69 7.71 0.99
CA PHE A 21 5.90 7.12 -0.08
C PHE A 21 4.66 6.46 0.49
N PHE A 22 3.56 6.54 -0.24
CA PHE A 22 2.30 5.89 0.12
C PHE A 22 1.47 5.60 -1.12
N GLN A 23 0.58 4.62 -1.04
CA GLN A 23 -0.32 4.26 -2.13
C GLN A 23 -1.66 4.94 -1.95
N GLN A 24 -2.34 5.23 -3.06
CA GLN A 24 -3.79 5.47 -3.06
C GLN A 24 -4.49 4.31 -2.32
N PRO A 25 -5.32 4.60 -1.30
CA PRO A 25 -6.11 3.59 -0.63
C PRO A 25 -6.92 2.78 -1.64
N ALA A 26 -6.92 1.46 -1.48
CA ALA A 26 -7.81 0.58 -2.23
C ALA A 26 -9.27 0.93 -1.93
N ILE A 27 -10.17 0.56 -2.84
CA ILE A 27 -11.61 0.61 -2.57
C ILE A 27 -11.97 -0.66 -1.79
N TYR A 28 -12.57 -0.48 -0.61
CA TYR A 28 -12.97 -1.57 0.26
C TYR A 28 -14.48 -1.72 0.30
N THR A 29 -14.95 -2.96 0.17
CA THR A 29 -16.35 -3.35 0.43
C THR A 29 -16.38 -4.35 1.59
N GLY A 30 -17.32 -4.17 2.52
CA GLY A 30 -17.41 -4.99 3.75
C GLY A 30 -16.47 -4.55 4.88
N GLY A 31 -15.61 -3.54 4.67
CA GLY A 31 -14.71 -2.98 5.67
C GLY A 31 -15.25 -1.74 6.39
N GLY A 32 -14.51 -1.30 7.42
CA GLY A 32 -14.74 -0.02 8.09
C GLY A 32 -13.93 1.13 7.48
N GLN A 33 -13.50 2.07 8.33
CA GLN A 33 -12.60 3.15 7.92
C GLN A 33 -11.31 2.58 7.31
N VAL A 34 -10.91 3.15 6.17
CA VAL A 34 -9.66 2.81 5.49
C VAL A 34 -8.52 3.63 6.08
N TYR A 35 -7.45 2.94 6.45
CA TYR A 35 -6.20 3.51 6.91
C TYR A 35 -5.12 3.30 5.84
N SER A 36 -4.08 4.13 5.87
CA SER A 36 -2.92 4.03 4.98
C SER A 36 -1.65 4.06 5.79
N ASN A 37 -0.65 3.30 5.38
CA ASN A 37 0.68 3.38 5.95
C ASN A 37 1.62 4.13 5.01
N SER A 38 2.63 4.77 5.60
CA SER A 38 3.85 5.04 4.85
C SER A 38 4.54 3.72 4.49
N LEU A 39 5.05 3.66 3.27
CA LEU A 39 5.66 2.47 2.68
C LEU A 39 7.18 2.51 2.75
N PHE A 40 7.72 3.70 2.62
CA PHE A 40 9.14 3.97 2.57
C PHE A 40 9.37 5.42 2.96
N SER A 41 10.51 5.71 3.59
CA SER A 41 10.96 7.09 3.79
C SER A 41 12.47 7.20 3.83
N GLN A 42 12.99 8.33 3.37
CA GLN A 42 14.41 8.64 3.36
C GLN A 42 14.65 10.14 3.17
N SER A 43 15.73 10.66 3.75
CA SER A 43 16.18 12.03 3.50
C SER A 43 17.00 12.12 2.20
N LEU A 44 16.79 13.19 1.43
CA LEU A 44 17.47 13.44 0.16
C LEU A 44 17.92 14.91 0.08
N GLY A 45 19.23 15.10 -0.11
CA GLY A 45 19.85 16.39 -0.31
C GLY A 45 19.56 16.99 -1.70
N ASN A 46 20.01 18.22 -1.93
CA ASN A 46 19.87 18.88 -3.23
C ASN A 46 20.60 18.10 -4.34
N TYR A 47 19.94 17.89 -5.48
CA TYR A 47 20.47 17.11 -6.61
C TYR A 47 21.68 17.77 -7.26
N ASP A 48 21.65 19.09 -7.48
CA ASP A 48 22.77 19.79 -8.12
C ASP A 48 24.03 19.80 -7.24
N ALA A 49 23.86 19.74 -5.91
CA ALA A 49 24.96 19.67 -4.96
C ALA A 49 25.51 18.25 -4.73
N THR A 50 24.67 17.21 -4.87
CA THR A 50 25.02 15.84 -4.42
C THR A 50 24.94 14.77 -5.51
N GLY A 51 24.23 15.03 -6.60
CA GLY A 51 23.87 14.03 -7.61
C GLY A 51 22.91 12.94 -7.12
N ALA A 52 22.40 13.03 -5.88
CA ALA A 52 21.62 11.96 -5.27
C ALA A 52 20.22 11.82 -5.87
N ILE A 53 19.80 10.58 -6.12
CA ILE A 53 18.45 10.21 -6.55
C ILE A 53 17.90 9.22 -5.52
N LEU A 54 16.69 9.47 -5.04
CA LEU A 54 15.97 8.53 -4.19
C LEU A 54 15.10 7.63 -5.06
N THR A 55 15.33 6.32 -5.00
CA THR A 55 14.60 5.35 -5.81
C THR A 55 13.72 4.47 -4.92
N PHE A 56 12.43 4.47 -5.19
CA PHE A 56 11.45 3.55 -4.62
C PHE A 56 11.04 2.52 -5.67
N GLN A 57 11.04 1.24 -5.32
CA GLN A 57 10.69 0.16 -6.23
C GLN A 57 9.67 -0.77 -5.58
N VAL A 58 8.68 -1.17 -6.37
CA VAL A 58 7.63 -2.11 -5.94
C VAL A 58 7.25 -3.02 -7.09
N ASN A 59 7.10 -4.31 -6.83
CA ASN A 59 6.62 -5.25 -7.84
C ASN A 59 5.12 -5.04 -8.08
N LEU A 60 4.70 -5.10 -9.34
CA LEU A 60 3.31 -5.22 -9.77
C LEU A 60 2.79 -6.62 -9.45
N GLN A 61 2.65 -6.89 -8.16
CA GLN A 61 2.07 -8.09 -7.60
C GLN A 61 1.15 -7.66 -6.46
N TYR A 62 -0.11 -8.07 -6.52
CA TYR A 62 -1.05 -7.81 -5.43
C TYR A 62 -0.80 -8.80 -4.30
N TYR A 63 -0.86 -8.32 -3.07
CA TYR A 63 -0.81 -9.14 -1.88
C TYR A 63 -2.01 -8.84 -0.99
N ALA A 64 -2.69 -9.90 -0.59
CA ALA A 64 -3.56 -9.85 0.57
C ALA A 64 -2.70 -9.91 1.83
N GLY A 65 -3.01 -9.08 2.82
CA GLY A 65 -2.31 -9.07 4.10
C GLY A 65 -3.26 -9.11 5.29
N ILE A 66 -2.79 -9.73 6.37
CA ILE A 66 -3.36 -9.63 7.72
C ILE A 66 -2.25 -9.21 8.69
N GLN A 67 -2.59 -8.37 9.66
CA GLN A 67 -1.69 -7.92 10.70
C GLN A 67 -2.40 -7.86 12.05
N GLN A 68 -1.79 -8.41 13.10
CA GLN A 68 -2.27 -8.28 14.47
C GLN A 68 -1.90 -6.90 15.03
N ALA A 69 -2.83 -6.28 15.74
CA ALA A 69 -2.64 -5.02 16.45
C ALA A 69 -3.14 -5.13 17.90
N ASN A 70 -2.49 -4.41 18.82
CA ASN A 70 -2.88 -4.38 20.23
C ASN A 70 -3.86 -3.24 20.54
N THR A 71 -3.89 -2.23 19.68
CA THR A 71 -4.78 -1.08 19.77
C THR A 71 -5.40 -0.82 18.40
N PRO A 72 -6.57 -0.15 18.34
CA PRO A 72 -7.10 0.36 17.08
C PRO A 72 -6.07 1.24 16.33
N PRO A 73 -6.12 1.30 14.99
CA PRO A 73 -5.17 2.10 14.20
C PRO A 73 -5.25 3.59 14.56
N GLN A 74 -4.10 4.23 14.77
CA GLN A 74 -3.98 5.65 15.10
C GLN A 74 -2.87 6.31 14.26
N ILE A 75 -3.15 7.49 13.72
CA ILE A 75 -2.19 8.24 12.89
C ILE A 75 -0.89 8.49 13.69
N GLY A 76 0.25 8.30 13.03
CA GLY A 76 1.59 8.43 13.59
C GLY A 76 2.08 7.19 14.34
N SER A 77 1.20 6.23 14.63
CA SER A 77 1.56 4.99 15.34
C SER A 77 1.76 3.82 14.37
N SER A 78 2.50 2.80 14.81
CA SER A 78 2.63 1.55 14.05
C SER A 78 1.27 0.91 13.80
N SER A 79 1.03 0.41 12.59
CA SER A 79 -0.24 -0.24 12.24
C SER A 79 -0.42 -1.62 12.87
N GLY A 80 0.65 -2.24 13.38
CA GLY A 80 0.59 -3.53 14.05
C GLY A 80 1.93 -4.25 14.09
N PHE A 81 1.88 -5.52 14.47
CA PHE A 81 3.04 -6.33 14.82
C PHE A 81 3.17 -7.53 13.87
N ALA A 82 2.85 -8.73 14.37
CA ALA A 82 2.85 -9.96 13.59
C ALA A 82 1.95 -9.80 12.36
N SER A 83 2.45 -10.23 11.21
CA SER A 83 1.74 -10.12 9.94
C SER A 83 1.95 -11.36 9.09
N ALA A 84 1.01 -11.59 8.19
CA ALA A 84 1.11 -12.60 7.15
C ALA A 84 0.57 -12.03 5.84
N SER A 85 1.09 -12.51 4.72
CA SER A 85 0.67 -12.08 3.39
C SER A 85 0.74 -13.19 2.36
N ARG A 86 -0.10 -13.08 1.34
CA ARG A 86 -0.09 -13.98 0.18
C ARG A 86 -0.22 -13.18 -1.10
N ALA A 87 0.60 -13.51 -2.09
CA ALA A 87 0.37 -13.06 -3.46
C ALA A 87 -1.02 -13.54 -3.88
N ILE A 88 -1.82 -12.66 -4.48
CA ILE A 88 -3.21 -12.91 -4.82
C ILE A 88 -3.54 -12.28 -6.17
N ASP A 89 -4.47 -12.88 -6.91
CA ASP A 89 -4.97 -12.34 -8.17
C ASP A 89 -6.19 -11.43 -7.94
N LEU A 90 -6.57 -10.66 -8.95
CA LEU A 90 -7.81 -9.89 -8.93
C LEU A 90 -8.90 -10.62 -9.71
N ALA A 91 -10.13 -10.54 -9.21
CA ALA A 91 -11.32 -10.97 -9.94
C ALA A 91 -11.40 -10.21 -11.27
N PRO A 92 -11.70 -10.89 -12.39
CA PRO A 92 -11.75 -10.24 -13.69
C PRO A 92 -13.05 -9.44 -13.84
N SER A 93 -13.11 -8.54 -14.82
CA SER A 93 -14.40 -8.05 -15.31
C SER A 93 -15.24 -9.21 -15.86
N ALA A 94 -16.57 -9.07 -15.82
CA ALA A 94 -17.52 -10.12 -16.20
C ALA A 94 -17.12 -10.85 -17.51
N GLY A 95 -17.13 -12.19 -17.46
CA GLY A 95 -16.81 -13.06 -18.61
C GLY A 95 -15.35 -13.53 -18.72
N GLY A 96 -14.50 -13.27 -17.73
CA GLY A 96 -13.10 -13.73 -17.71
C GLY A 96 -12.80 -14.83 -16.68
N GLY A 97 -11.76 -15.62 -16.95
CA GLY A 97 -10.97 -16.59 -16.14
C GLY A 97 -11.44 -17.14 -14.77
N SER A 98 -10.56 -17.94 -14.15
CA SER A 98 -10.75 -18.43 -12.77
C SER A 98 -9.53 -18.03 -11.92
N PRO A 99 -9.35 -16.73 -11.62
CA PRO A 99 -8.18 -16.26 -10.87
C PRO A 99 -8.22 -16.74 -9.42
N ASN A 100 -7.05 -16.81 -8.77
CA ASN A 100 -6.97 -17.12 -7.34
C ASN A 100 -7.11 -15.83 -6.53
N ASP A 101 -8.34 -15.35 -6.40
CA ASP A 101 -8.71 -14.02 -5.91
C ASP A 101 -9.33 -14.02 -4.49
N TRP A 102 -9.42 -15.17 -3.83
CA TRP A 102 -9.96 -15.28 -2.46
C TRP A 102 -9.00 -16.02 -1.53
N THR A 103 -8.62 -15.39 -0.41
CA THR A 103 -7.92 -16.05 0.72
C THR A 103 -8.72 -15.98 2.04
N THR A 104 -8.49 -16.94 2.93
CA THR A 104 -9.07 -16.95 4.29
C THR A 104 -7.99 -16.72 5.32
N ALA A 105 -8.22 -15.79 6.24
CA ALA A 105 -7.34 -15.51 7.35
C ALA A 105 -7.50 -16.50 8.51
N THR A 106 -6.40 -16.74 9.20
CA THR A 106 -6.37 -17.44 10.48
C THR A 106 -5.71 -16.53 11.51
N VAL A 107 -6.15 -16.62 12.77
CA VAL A 107 -5.62 -15.83 13.88
C VAL A 107 -4.85 -16.67 14.91
N SER A 108 -4.91 -18.00 14.78
CA SER A 108 -4.14 -18.93 15.60
C SER A 108 -3.86 -20.22 14.81
N PRO A 109 -2.68 -20.36 14.18
CA PRO A 109 -1.65 -19.33 14.03
C PRO A 109 -2.11 -18.16 13.14
N LEU A 110 -1.48 -16.99 13.28
CA LEU A 110 -1.73 -15.85 12.40
C LEU A 110 -1.29 -16.20 10.96
N GLY A 111 -2.19 -16.08 9.98
CA GLY A 111 -1.89 -16.54 8.63
C GLY A 111 -2.97 -16.23 7.60
N LEU A 112 -2.66 -16.57 6.35
CA LEU A 112 -3.56 -16.55 5.20
C LEU A 112 -3.44 -17.89 4.47
N SER A 113 -4.58 -18.47 4.10
CA SER A 113 -4.64 -19.65 3.23
C SER A 113 -4.04 -19.37 1.86
N ALA A 114 -3.64 -20.42 1.14
CA ALA A 114 -3.39 -20.28 -0.30
C ALA A 114 -4.64 -19.68 -0.97
N PRO A 115 -4.50 -18.67 -1.85
CA PRO A 115 -5.65 -18.13 -2.56
C PRO A 115 -6.27 -19.15 -3.50
N VAL A 116 -7.58 -19.08 -3.64
CA VAL A 116 -8.41 -19.93 -4.51
C VAL A 116 -9.33 -19.06 -5.33
N ASN A 117 -9.94 -19.63 -6.36
CA ASN A 117 -10.98 -18.93 -7.11
C ASN A 117 -12.25 -18.74 -6.28
N GLY A 118 -12.63 -17.48 -6.12
CA GLY A 118 -13.73 -17.03 -5.30
C GLY A 118 -14.99 -16.71 -6.09
N GLN A 119 -16.15 -17.17 -5.60
CA GLN A 119 -17.43 -16.75 -6.17
C GLN A 119 -17.89 -15.41 -5.61
N GLY A 120 -18.35 -14.53 -6.50
CA GLY A 120 -18.93 -13.23 -6.12
C GLY A 120 -17.93 -12.25 -5.52
N VAL A 121 -16.64 -12.39 -5.81
CA VAL A 121 -15.64 -11.34 -5.54
C VAL A 121 -15.89 -10.19 -6.50
N GLN A 122 -15.88 -8.96 -5.99
CA GLN A 122 -16.11 -7.77 -6.82
C GLN A 122 -15.05 -7.69 -7.95
N PRO A 123 -15.43 -7.37 -9.21
CA PRO A 123 -14.49 -7.19 -10.30
C PRO A 123 -13.38 -6.17 -9.96
N GLY A 124 -12.13 -6.55 -10.24
CA GLY A 124 -10.94 -5.76 -9.91
C GLY A 124 -10.52 -5.86 -8.44
N ALA A 125 -11.21 -6.64 -7.61
CA ALA A 125 -10.86 -6.85 -6.21
C ALA A 125 -10.33 -8.27 -5.97
N PHE A 126 -9.67 -8.45 -4.83
CA PHE A 126 -9.51 -9.75 -4.18
C PHE A 126 -10.30 -9.76 -2.87
N ARG A 127 -10.63 -10.94 -2.36
CA ARG A 127 -11.36 -11.13 -1.10
C ARG A 127 -10.47 -11.70 0.00
N ILE A 128 -10.58 -11.13 1.19
CA ILE A 128 -10.10 -11.71 2.45
C ILE A 128 -11.32 -12.05 3.30
N THR A 129 -11.46 -13.31 3.70
CA THR A 129 -12.42 -13.73 4.74
C THR A 129 -11.74 -13.79 6.08
N THR A 130 -12.32 -13.15 7.08
CA THR A 130 -11.84 -13.19 8.46
C THR A 130 -12.53 -14.31 9.24
N PRO A 131 -11.81 -15.00 10.14
CA PRO A 131 -12.41 -16.03 10.98
C PRO A 131 -13.25 -15.39 12.08
N SER A 132 -13.88 -16.22 12.90
CA SER A 132 -14.39 -15.77 14.20
C SER A 132 -13.21 -15.45 15.12
N PHE A 133 -13.28 -14.32 15.81
CA PHE A 133 -12.33 -13.93 16.85
C PHE A 133 -13.00 -12.91 17.78
N THR A 134 -12.41 -12.73 18.95
CA THR A 134 -12.78 -11.68 19.90
C THR A 134 -11.62 -10.69 20.04
N SER A 135 -11.94 -9.41 20.16
CA SER A 135 -10.95 -8.36 20.41
C SER A 135 -10.97 -7.97 21.88
N PRO A 136 -9.80 -7.70 22.50
CA PRO A 136 -8.45 -7.79 21.94
C PRO A 136 -7.90 -9.24 21.84
N PRO A 137 -6.92 -9.51 20.94
CA PRO A 137 -6.24 -8.56 20.06
C PRO A 137 -7.10 -8.11 18.86
N TYR A 138 -6.71 -7.00 18.23
CA TYR A 138 -7.32 -6.50 17.00
C TYR A 138 -6.57 -7.03 15.78
N TYR A 139 -7.23 -7.02 14.63
CA TYR A 139 -6.62 -7.42 13.37
C TYR A 139 -6.91 -6.39 12.29
N ASN A 140 -5.94 -6.15 11.43
CA ASN A 140 -6.03 -5.31 10.25
C ASN A 140 -5.88 -6.18 9.02
N VAL A 141 -6.68 -5.93 7.99
CA VAL A 141 -6.61 -6.66 6.72
C VAL A 141 -6.70 -5.71 5.54
N GLY A 142 -6.03 -6.04 4.44
CA GLY A 142 -6.14 -5.26 3.22
C GLY A 142 -5.00 -5.51 2.24
N SER A 143 -4.75 -4.48 1.43
CA SER A 143 -3.70 -4.47 0.41
C SER A 143 -2.33 -4.36 1.05
N ALA A 144 -1.50 -5.36 0.83
CA ALA A 144 -0.09 -5.35 1.22
C ALA A 144 0.81 -5.13 0.00
N ILE A 145 2.00 -4.59 0.24
CA ILE A 145 3.06 -4.52 -0.76
C ILE A 145 4.36 -5.07 -0.20
N ALA A 146 5.15 -5.67 -1.09
CA ALA A 146 6.53 -6.04 -0.80
C ALA A 146 7.45 -4.85 -1.09
N VAL A 147 8.09 -4.32 -0.05
CA VAL A 147 9.02 -3.18 -0.13
C VAL A 147 10.21 -3.44 0.81
N ASN A 148 11.43 -3.16 0.34
CA ASN A 148 12.67 -3.30 1.13
C ASN A 148 12.87 -4.66 1.81
N GLY A 149 12.46 -5.75 1.15
CA GLY A 149 12.58 -7.11 1.68
C GLY A 149 11.56 -7.47 2.77
N GLY A 150 10.62 -6.57 3.09
CA GLY A 150 9.51 -6.81 4.01
C GLY A 150 8.15 -6.66 3.33
N ILE A 151 7.10 -7.05 4.05
CA ILE A 151 5.71 -6.81 3.64
C ILE A 151 5.09 -5.79 4.57
N VAL A 152 4.50 -4.75 3.99
CA VAL A 152 3.78 -3.69 4.71
C VAL A 152 2.35 -3.66 4.18
N LEU A 153 1.36 -3.59 5.07
CA LEU A 153 0.00 -3.22 4.67
C LEU A 153 0.04 -1.80 4.13
N SER A 154 -0.14 -1.61 2.83
CA SER A 154 -0.11 -0.26 2.24
C SER A 154 -1.33 0.55 2.66
N ASN A 155 -2.48 -0.10 2.64
CA ASN A 155 -3.73 0.43 3.13
C ASN A 155 -4.57 -0.75 3.61
N PHE A 156 -5.43 -0.51 4.59
CA PHE A 156 -6.12 -1.58 5.28
C PHE A 156 -7.36 -1.05 6.00
N VAL A 157 -8.20 -1.98 6.43
CA VAL A 157 -9.30 -1.74 7.35
C VAL A 157 -9.07 -2.56 8.61
N GLN A 158 -9.61 -2.08 9.74
CA GLN A 158 -9.73 -2.96 10.91
C GLN A 158 -10.73 -4.06 10.59
N ALA A 159 -10.33 -5.31 10.82
CA ALA A 159 -11.13 -6.49 10.55
C ALA A 159 -12.28 -6.62 11.56
N ASN A 160 -13.45 -6.99 11.05
CA ASN A 160 -14.54 -7.54 11.85
C ASN A 160 -14.49 -9.07 11.80
N PRO A 161 -14.91 -9.80 12.84
CA PRO A 161 -14.98 -11.26 12.80
C PRO A 161 -16.05 -11.73 11.81
N MET A 162 -15.83 -12.91 11.22
CA MET A 162 -16.77 -13.59 10.31
C MET A 162 -17.24 -12.70 9.14
N ASN A 163 -16.31 -12.04 8.48
CA ASN A 163 -16.61 -11.03 7.48
C ASN A 163 -15.85 -11.25 6.17
N ASN A 164 -16.46 -10.85 5.07
CA ASN A 164 -15.82 -10.80 3.75
C ASN A 164 -15.43 -9.37 3.44
N ILE A 165 -14.17 -9.17 3.09
CA ILE A 165 -13.62 -7.86 2.75
C ILE A 165 -13.06 -7.95 1.35
N ASP A 166 -13.70 -7.24 0.42
CA ASP A 166 -13.21 -7.09 -0.94
C ASP A 166 -12.32 -5.85 -1.00
N CYS A 167 -11.14 -6.01 -1.55
CA CYS A 167 -10.13 -4.97 -1.68
C CYS A 167 -9.77 -4.81 -3.15
N GLN A 168 -10.08 -3.64 -3.73
CA GLN A 168 -9.74 -3.25 -5.10
C GLN A 168 -8.53 -2.31 -5.10
N PRO A 169 -7.30 -2.80 -5.33
CA PRO A 169 -6.09 -2.00 -5.26
C PRO A 169 -6.03 -0.96 -6.38
N ILE A 170 -5.38 0.18 -6.11
CA ILE A 170 -5.18 1.24 -7.10
C ILE A 170 -3.68 1.47 -7.31
N LEU A 171 -3.21 1.39 -8.56
CA LEU A 171 -1.80 1.54 -8.94
C LEU A 171 -1.36 3.02 -9.05
N LYS A 172 -1.71 3.79 -8.02
CA LYS A 172 -1.29 5.19 -7.86
C LYS A 172 -0.49 5.31 -6.58
N TYR A 173 0.71 5.84 -6.71
CA TYR A 173 1.61 6.09 -5.59
C TYR A 173 1.86 7.58 -5.47
N PHE A 174 2.10 8.01 -4.25
CA PHE A 174 2.36 9.40 -3.92
C PHE A 174 3.71 9.51 -3.23
N VAL A 175 4.39 10.61 -3.51
CA VAL A 175 5.60 11.04 -2.80
C VAL A 175 5.34 12.39 -2.15
N GLN A 176 5.65 12.49 -0.87
CA GLN A 176 5.49 13.73 -0.10
C GLN A 176 6.69 13.97 0.82
N THR A 177 6.92 15.22 1.17
CA THR A 177 7.87 15.60 2.21
C THR A 177 7.26 15.50 3.62
N GLY A 178 7.97 14.91 4.57
CA GLY A 178 7.51 14.74 5.95
C GLY A 178 8.26 13.66 6.71
N THR A 179 7.71 13.26 7.86
CA THR A 179 8.40 12.42 8.86
C THR A 179 7.71 11.08 9.12
N TYR A 180 6.72 10.69 8.31
CA TYR A 180 6.10 9.38 8.47
C TYR A 180 7.12 8.26 8.22
N THR A 181 7.14 7.28 9.12
CA THR A 181 8.01 6.10 9.04
C THR A 181 7.26 4.93 8.41
N PRO A 182 7.97 4.02 7.71
CA PRO A 182 7.35 2.86 7.08
C PRO A 182 6.58 2.00 8.10
N GLY A 183 5.37 1.57 7.74
CA GLY A 183 4.50 0.77 8.60
C GLY A 183 3.75 1.55 9.68
N ASN A 184 3.92 2.89 9.75
CA ASN A 184 3.07 3.74 10.58
C ASN A 184 1.88 4.27 9.79
N VAL A 185 0.75 4.33 10.48
CA VAL A 185 -0.49 4.89 9.95
C VAL A 185 -0.28 6.37 9.67
N MET A 186 -0.65 6.81 8.48
CA MET A 186 -0.54 8.18 8.03
C MET A 186 -1.90 8.78 7.67
N ASN A 187 -1.99 10.11 7.74
CA ASN A 187 -3.15 10.83 7.25
C ASN A 187 -3.11 10.95 5.72
N PHE A 188 -3.80 10.06 5.01
CA PHE A 188 -3.84 10.11 3.54
C PHE A 188 -4.41 11.42 3.02
N SER A 189 -5.59 11.82 3.48
CA SER A 189 -6.31 13.01 2.99
C SER A 189 -5.49 14.29 3.13
N GLN A 190 -4.73 14.43 4.21
CA GLN A 190 -3.82 15.57 4.39
C GLN A 190 -2.56 15.43 3.52
N SER A 191 -1.95 14.24 3.50
CA SER A 191 -0.69 14.01 2.80
C SER A 191 -0.81 14.14 1.28
N SER A 192 -1.96 13.77 0.71
CA SER A 192 -2.18 13.70 -0.73
C SER A 192 -2.42 15.06 -1.40
N VAL A 193 -2.73 16.12 -0.65
CA VAL A 193 -3.15 17.43 -1.21
C VAL A 193 -2.06 18.06 -2.08
N ASN A 194 -0.81 17.99 -1.65
CA ASN A 194 0.34 18.58 -2.35
C ASN A 194 1.47 17.57 -2.54
N ALA A 195 1.12 16.33 -2.88
CA ALA A 195 2.07 15.26 -3.12
C ALA A 195 2.31 15.07 -4.63
N ALA A 196 3.50 14.61 -5.02
CA ALA A 196 3.72 14.15 -6.38
C ALA A 196 2.98 12.84 -6.62
N LEU A 197 2.24 12.75 -7.73
CA LEU A 197 1.50 11.56 -8.13
C LEU A 197 2.27 10.76 -9.19
N SER A 198 2.49 9.48 -8.92
CA SER A 198 2.95 8.48 -9.88
C SER A 198 1.78 7.55 -10.22
N ASP A 199 1.12 7.82 -11.35
CA ASP A 199 -0.04 7.05 -11.84
C ASP A 199 0.38 5.98 -12.85
N PHE A 200 0.47 4.73 -12.39
CA PHE A 200 0.86 3.59 -13.22
C PHE A 200 -0.35 2.87 -13.85
N THR A 201 -1.57 3.39 -13.70
CA THR A 201 -2.77 2.75 -14.27
C THR A 201 -2.74 2.68 -15.80
N GLY A 202 -1.95 3.54 -16.45
CA GLY A 202 -1.74 3.55 -17.90
C GLY A 202 -0.74 2.53 -18.44
N GLY A 203 -0.18 1.64 -17.61
CA GLY A 203 0.80 0.62 -18.03
C GLY A 203 2.26 1.09 -18.02
N TYR A 204 2.52 2.33 -17.57
CA TYR A 204 3.86 2.83 -17.30
C TYR A 204 4.53 2.00 -16.20
N THR A 205 5.86 2.00 -16.19
CA THR A 205 6.65 1.26 -15.19
C THR A 205 7.65 2.14 -14.47
N ILE A 206 7.92 3.34 -14.98
CA ILE A 206 8.84 4.29 -14.37
C ILE A 206 8.13 5.65 -14.21
N CYS A 207 8.31 6.29 -13.06
CA CYS A 207 7.91 7.67 -12.83
C CYS A 207 9.09 8.46 -12.28
N ASN A 208 9.51 9.50 -13.01
CA ASN A 208 10.52 10.44 -12.53
C ASN A 208 9.81 11.63 -11.88
N VAL A 209 10.14 11.88 -10.62
CA VAL A 209 9.57 12.92 -9.77
C VAL A 209 10.65 13.93 -9.44
N SER A 210 10.31 15.22 -9.47
CA SER A 210 11.19 16.29 -9.05
C SER A 210 10.46 17.28 -8.16
N LEU A 211 10.99 17.49 -6.96
CA LEU A 211 10.60 18.62 -6.11
C LEU A 211 11.43 19.84 -6.52
N GLN A 212 10.79 20.84 -7.14
CA GLN A 212 11.45 22.03 -7.66
C GLN A 212 11.83 23.00 -6.53
N ALA A 213 12.77 23.92 -6.80
CA ALA A 213 13.23 24.92 -5.82
C ALA A 213 12.11 25.86 -5.31
N ASN A 214 11.03 26.04 -6.10
CA ASN A 214 9.85 26.82 -5.70
C ASN A 214 8.82 26.01 -4.91
N GLY A 215 9.08 24.73 -4.62
CA GLY A 215 8.19 23.84 -3.85
C GLY A 215 7.16 23.09 -4.69
N ASN A 216 7.11 23.31 -6.00
CA ASN A 216 6.21 22.58 -6.89
C ASN A 216 6.77 21.21 -7.27
N TRP A 217 5.87 20.26 -7.51
CA TRP A 217 6.22 18.95 -8.03
C TRP A 217 6.17 18.91 -9.55
N SER A 218 7.04 18.09 -10.14
CA SER A 218 6.97 17.67 -11.54
C SER A 218 7.07 16.13 -11.59
N THR A 219 6.27 15.52 -12.48
CA THR A 219 6.16 14.06 -12.63
C THR A 219 6.21 13.70 -14.11
N GLN A 220 7.02 12.71 -14.48
CA GLN A 220 7.14 12.20 -15.84
C GLN A 220 7.03 10.67 -15.85
N LEU A 221 5.99 10.15 -16.50
CA LEU A 221 5.75 8.71 -16.66
C LEU A 221 6.47 8.16 -17.90
N GLN A 222 6.95 6.91 -17.81
CA GLN A 222 7.67 6.18 -18.85
C GLN A 222 7.30 4.69 -18.85
#